data_AF-A0A1G4ASL5-F1
#
_entry.id   AF-A0A1G4ASL5-F1
#
_cell.length_a   1.000
_cell.length_b   1.000
_cell.length_c   1.000
_cell.angle_alpha   90.00
_cell.angle_beta   90.00
_cell.angle_gamma   90.00
#
_symmetry.space_group_name_H-M   'P 1'
#
loop_
_entity.id
_entity.type
_entity.pdbx_description
1 polymer ?
#
loop_
_entity_poly.entity_id
_entity_poly.type
_entity_poly.pdbx_seq_one_letter_code
_entity_poly.pdbx_strand_id
1 'polypeptide(L)'
;MISYVLAAITDSTHDIKKPENIALLAISAVLIGGFIAWLHHICISVFIVWGACNATEQLSSFYLQYAQRLSAIDISVRFLPAPIGGVLANIVTGLVVHRVRADLSILIAVALACLSPLLMAIADPAWSYWICVFWAMFMNAIGADTLFTISNLLITSLFPARKQAVAGGVYNTIAQIGKSVGLASSGAVASAVSARSSLAEKESPIALLEGYRAAFWYCFTLHGVTLFVTVWGLRKIDKVGLKKE
;
A
#
# COMPACT_ATOMS: atom_id res chain seq x y z
N MET A 1 -18.16 22.82 -10.37
CA MET A 1 -17.31 23.97 -10.79
C MET A 1 -16.81 23.84 -12.23
N ILE A 2 -16.21 22.72 -12.66
CA ILE A 2 -15.79 22.52 -14.07
C ILE A 2 -16.98 22.59 -15.05
N SER A 3 -18.13 22.00 -14.68
CA SER A 3 -19.35 22.08 -15.49
C SER A 3 -19.90 23.52 -15.59
N TYR A 4 -19.62 24.37 -14.61
CA TYR A 4 -20.02 25.78 -14.61
C TYR A 4 -19.09 26.61 -15.51
N VAL A 5 -17.78 26.35 -15.48
CA VAL A 5 -16.80 26.98 -16.38
C VAL A 5 -17.04 26.56 -17.83
N LEU A 6 -17.28 25.27 -18.08
CA LEU A 6 -17.66 24.78 -19.40
C LEU A 6 -18.98 25.39 -19.87
N ALA A 7 -20.00 25.45 -19.01
CA ALA A 7 -21.28 26.09 -19.34
C ALA A 7 -21.10 27.59 -19.66
N ALA A 8 -20.32 28.33 -18.85
CA ALA A 8 -20.05 29.76 -19.07
C ALA A 8 -19.25 30.04 -20.35
N ILE A 9 -18.31 29.17 -20.72
CA ILE A 9 -17.55 29.28 -21.98
C ILE A 9 -18.43 28.95 -23.20
N THR A 10 -19.40 28.05 -23.03
CA THR A 10 -20.32 27.66 -24.12
C THR A 10 -21.38 28.74 -24.39
N ASP A 11 -21.73 29.54 -23.37
CA ASP A 11 -22.76 30.58 -23.46
C ASP A 11 -22.27 31.85 -24.18
N SER A 12 -20.99 32.20 -24.04
CA SER A 12 -20.41 33.39 -24.69
C SER A 12 -18.88 33.35 -24.70
N THR A 13 -18.28 33.36 -25.89
CA THR A 13 -16.81 33.46 -26.07
C THR A 13 -16.24 34.82 -25.61
N HIS A 14 -17.10 35.83 -25.42
CA HIS A 14 -16.72 37.16 -24.95
C HIS A 14 -16.53 37.21 -23.42
N ASP A 15 -17.09 36.26 -22.67
CA ASP A 15 -16.94 36.17 -21.21
C ASP A 15 -15.59 35.58 -20.77
N ILE A 16 -14.79 35.02 -21.69
CA ILE A 16 -13.45 34.49 -21.40
C ILE A 16 -12.50 35.57 -20.87
N LYS A 17 -12.70 36.85 -21.25
CA LYS A 17 -11.86 37.96 -20.81
C LYS A 17 -12.21 38.48 -19.42
N LYS A 18 -13.31 38.03 -18.81
CA LYS A 18 -13.65 38.45 -17.44
C LYS A 18 -12.60 37.89 -16.47
N PRO A 19 -12.06 38.73 -15.56
CA PRO A 19 -11.03 38.31 -14.62
C PRO A 19 -11.47 37.13 -13.74
N GLU A 20 -12.78 37.03 -13.46
CA GLU A 20 -13.41 35.93 -12.74
C GLU A 20 -13.26 34.58 -13.47
N ASN A 21 -13.50 34.56 -14.79
CA ASN A 21 -13.40 33.35 -15.59
C ASN A 21 -11.94 32.92 -15.78
N ILE A 22 -11.01 33.87 -15.95
CA ILE A 22 -9.57 33.59 -15.99
C ILE A 22 -9.09 33.00 -14.65
N ALA A 23 -9.52 33.57 -13.52
CA ALA A 23 -9.19 33.06 -12.19
C ALA A 23 -9.76 31.65 -11.97
N LEU A 24 -11.03 31.40 -12.36
CA LEU A 24 -11.65 30.08 -12.29
C LEU A 24 -10.94 29.04 -13.17
N LEU A 25 -10.50 29.44 -14.37
CA LEU A 25 -9.76 28.56 -15.27
C LEU A 25 -8.39 28.20 -14.67
N ALA A 26 -7.67 29.19 -14.15
CA ALA A 26 -6.37 28.98 -13.50
C ALA A 26 -6.51 28.07 -12.26
N ILE A 27 -7.52 28.31 -11.42
CA ILE A 27 -7.84 27.46 -10.26
C ILE A 27 -8.17 26.03 -10.71
N SER A 28 -8.98 25.86 -11.77
CA SER A 28 -9.30 24.52 -12.28
C SER A 28 -8.07 23.79 -12.83
N ALA A 29 -7.16 24.48 -13.52
CA ALA A 29 -5.93 23.90 -14.05
C ALA A 29 -5.00 23.44 -12.91
N VAL A 30 -4.87 24.26 -11.86
CA VAL A 30 -4.10 23.91 -10.65
C VAL A 30 -4.73 22.73 -9.91
N LEU A 31 -6.07 22.71 -9.78
CA LEU A 31 -6.80 21.61 -9.14
C LEU A 31 -6.67 20.30 -9.94
N ILE A 32 -6.70 20.35 -11.27
CA ILE A 32 -6.49 19.18 -12.12
C ILE A 32 -5.06 18.65 -11.93
N GLY A 33 -4.05 19.53 -11.94
CA GLY A 33 -2.66 19.14 -11.68
C GLY A 33 -2.48 18.50 -10.30
N GLY A 34 -3.09 19.08 -9.27
CA GLY A 34 -3.09 18.53 -7.91
C GLY A 34 -3.78 17.16 -7.83
N PHE A 35 -4.92 17.00 -8.49
CA PHE A 35 -5.66 15.74 -8.55
C PHE A 35 -4.86 14.63 -9.24
N ILE A 36 -4.22 14.94 -10.37
CA ILE A 36 -3.38 13.99 -11.10
C ILE A 36 -2.19 13.57 -10.24
N ALA A 37 -1.50 14.51 -9.60
CA ALA A 37 -0.37 14.21 -8.73
C ALA A 37 -0.79 13.30 -7.56
N TRP A 38 -1.92 13.63 -6.90
CA TRP A 38 -2.47 12.82 -5.82
C TRP A 38 -2.85 11.40 -6.28
N LEU A 39 -3.46 11.27 -7.44
CA LEU A 39 -3.80 9.95 -8.02
C LEU A 39 -2.55 9.11 -8.28
N HIS A 40 -1.48 9.71 -8.84
CA HIS A 40 -0.21 9.02 -9.05
C HIS A 40 0.42 8.56 -7.72
N HIS A 41 0.35 9.38 -6.67
CA HIS A 41 0.85 9.02 -5.35
C HIS A 41 0.11 7.82 -4.74
N ILE A 42 -1.22 7.76 -4.90
CA ILE A 42 -2.01 6.60 -4.47
C ILE A 42 -1.62 5.37 -5.28
N CYS A 43 -1.53 5.47 -6.60
CA CYS A 43 -1.14 4.34 -7.45
C CYS A 43 0.23 3.76 -7.07
N ILE A 44 1.22 4.61 -6.80
CA ILE A 44 2.55 4.18 -6.34
C ILE A 44 2.45 3.49 -4.98
N SER A 45 1.69 4.06 -4.04
CA SER A 45 1.50 3.46 -2.70
C SER A 45 0.82 2.10 -2.79
N VAL A 46 -0.21 1.96 -3.62
CA VAL A 46 -0.91 0.69 -3.90
C VAL A 46 0.05 -0.34 -4.46
N PHE A 47 0.83 0.03 -5.47
CA PHE A 47 1.80 -0.85 -6.08
C PHE A 47 2.80 -1.42 -5.06
N ILE A 48 3.38 -0.56 -4.23
CA ILE A 48 4.41 -0.96 -3.25
C ILE A 48 3.79 -1.75 -2.10
N VAL A 49 2.67 -1.30 -1.52
CA VAL A 49 2.05 -1.96 -0.35
C VAL A 49 1.55 -3.35 -0.70
N TRP A 50 0.87 -3.51 -1.84
CA TRP A 50 0.40 -4.82 -2.27
C TRP A 50 1.56 -5.77 -2.58
N GLY A 51 2.63 -5.25 -3.20
CA GLY A 51 3.85 -5.99 -3.43
C GLY A 51 4.50 -6.47 -2.14
N ALA A 52 4.75 -5.57 -1.19
CA ALA A 52 5.44 -5.88 0.06
C ALA A 52 4.61 -6.77 1.00
N CYS A 53 3.29 -6.55 1.08
CA CYS A 53 2.37 -7.38 1.88
C CYS A 53 2.35 -8.84 1.39
N ASN A 54 2.22 -9.05 0.08
CA ASN A 54 2.16 -10.40 -0.51
C ASN A 54 3.54 -11.07 -0.48
N ALA A 55 4.61 -10.30 -0.72
CA ALA A 55 5.98 -10.79 -0.57
C ALA A 55 6.25 -11.28 0.87
N THR A 56 5.86 -10.49 1.88
CA THR A 56 6.04 -10.84 3.29
C THR A 56 5.25 -12.10 3.64
N GLU A 57 4.02 -12.22 3.16
CA GLU A 57 3.18 -13.41 3.38
C GLU A 57 3.80 -14.67 2.75
N GLN A 58 4.23 -14.59 1.49
CA GLN A 58 4.88 -15.70 0.78
C GLN A 58 6.20 -16.12 1.44
N LEU A 59 7.05 -15.16 1.79
CA LEU A 59 8.32 -15.40 2.48
C LEU A 59 8.11 -16.00 3.87
N SER A 60 7.06 -15.58 4.58
CA SER A 60 6.70 -16.16 5.89
C SER A 60 6.27 -17.62 5.76
N SER A 61 5.55 -17.97 4.69
CA SER A 61 5.19 -19.36 4.39
C SER A 61 6.45 -20.22 4.17
N PHE A 62 7.39 -19.73 3.35
CA PHE A 62 8.67 -20.41 3.16
C PHE A 62 9.51 -20.50 4.44
N TYR A 63 9.54 -19.45 5.25
CA TYR A 63 10.21 -19.46 6.55
C TYR A 63 9.65 -20.56 7.46
N LEU A 64 8.33 -20.65 7.62
CA LEU A 64 7.72 -21.69 8.46
C LEU A 64 7.93 -23.10 7.91
N GLN A 65 7.97 -23.25 6.59
CA GLN A 65 8.18 -24.53 5.92
C GLN A 65 9.63 -25.02 6.03
N TYR A 66 10.62 -24.16 5.75
CA TYR A 66 12.03 -24.56 5.69
C TYR A 66 12.76 -24.39 7.03
N ALA A 67 12.48 -23.33 7.79
CA ALA A 67 13.14 -23.08 9.08
C ALA A 67 12.49 -23.87 10.23
N GLN A 68 11.16 -23.83 10.35
CA GLN A 68 10.45 -24.54 11.42
C GLN A 68 10.01 -25.96 11.03
N ARG A 69 10.25 -26.39 9.78
CA ARG A 69 9.89 -27.73 9.24
C ARG A 69 8.43 -28.12 9.52
N LEU A 70 7.53 -27.13 9.47
CA LEU A 70 6.10 -27.33 9.72
C LEU A 70 5.40 -27.87 8.46
N SER A 71 4.33 -28.62 8.68
CA SER A 71 3.48 -29.09 7.57
C SER A 71 2.69 -27.93 6.96
N ALA A 72 2.28 -28.07 5.69
CA ALA A 72 1.47 -27.06 5.01
C ALA A 72 0.13 -26.78 5.73
N ILE A 73 -0.42 -27.80 6.40
CA ILE A 73 -1.67 -27.67 7.17
C ILE A 73 -1.44 -26.79 8.41
N ASP A 74 -0.33 -27.01 9.14
CA ASP A 74 0.00 -26.20 10.32
C ASP A 74 0.28 -24.75 9.95
N ILE A 75 0.93 -24.51 8.81
CA ILE A 75 1.17 -23.16 8.27
C ILE A 75 -0.17 -22.48 7.98
N SER A 76 -1.11 -23.18 7.35
CA SER A 76 -2.41 -22.63 6.99
C SER A 76 -3.19 -22.19 8.23
N VAL A 77 -3.17 -22.98 9.30
CA VAL A 77 -3.81 -22.62 10.59
C VAL A 77 -3.14 -21.38 11.21
N ARG A 78 -1.82 -21.26 11.10
CA ARG A 78 -1.05 -20.12 11.61
C ARG A 78 -1.22 -18.83 10.78
N PHE A 79 -1.77 -18.93 9.57
CA PHE A 79 -2.07 -17.79 8.71
C PHE A 79 -3.48 -17.22 8.92
N LEU A 80 -4.35 -17.93 9.65
CA LEU A 80 -5.70 -17.45 10.00
C LEU A 80 -5.77 -16.05 10.65
N PRO A 81 -4.77 -15.56 11.40
CA PRO A 81 -4.81 -14.19 11.90
C PRO A 81 -4.79 -13.11 10.81
N ALA A 82 -4.24 -13.39 9.63
CA ALA A 82 -4.17 -12.43 8.53
C ALA A 82 -5.56 -12.00 8.03
N PRO A 83 -6.49 -12.91 7.65
CA PRO A 83 -7.85 -12.51 7.26
C PRO A 83 -8.62 -11.86 8.42
N ILE A 84 -8.39 -12.25 9.68
CA ILE A 84 -9.01 -11.58 10.84
C ILE A 84 -8.54 -10.13 10.92
N GLY A 85 -7.22 -9.89 10.81
CA GLY A 85 -6.64 -8.55 10.78
C GLY A 85 -7.18 -7.70 9.62
N GLY A 86 -7.32 -8.29 8.44
CA GLY A 86 -7.88 -7.63 7.26
C GLY A 86 -9.36 -7.23 7.43
N VAL A 87 -10.19 -8.15 7.93
CA VAL A 87 -11.62 -7.86 8.23
C VAL A 87 -11.74 -6.72 9.24
N LEU A 88 -10.97 -6.77 10.33
CA LEU A 88 -10.96 -5.70 11.33
C LEU A 88 -10.48 -4.38 10.74
N ALA A 89 -9.44 -4.40 9.91
CA ALA A 89 -8.94 -3.20 9.23
C ALA A 89 -9.99 -2.57 8.33
N ASN A 90 -10.75 -3.37 7.58
CA ASN A 90 -11.83 -2.89 6.71
C ASN A 90 -12.98 -2.26 7.53
N ILE A 91 -13.39 -2.91 8.63
CA ILE A 91 -14.42 -2.37 9.53
C ILE A 91 -13.96 -1.04 10.14
N VAL A 92 -12.76 -1.01 10.72
CA VAL A 92 -12.19 0.21 11.33
C VAL A 92 -12.07 1.31 10.30
N THR A 93 -11.58 1.00 9.10
CA THR A 93 -11.45 1.98 8.01
C THR A 93 -12.81 2.55 7.63
N GLY A 94 -13.84 1.71 7.46
CA GLY A 94 -15.20 2.16 7.15
C GLY A 94 -15.80 3.07 8.22
N LEU A 95 -15.49 2.84 9.51
CA LEU A 95 -15.95 3.71 10.60
C LEU A 95 -15.15 5.02 10.69
N VAL A 96 -13.85 4.97 10.42
CA VAL A 96 -12.92 6.10 10.59
C VAL A 96 -12.91 7.04 9.38
N VAL A 97 -13.24 6.55 8.18
CA VAL A 97 -13.10 7.31 6.92
C VAL A 97 -13.93 8.60 6.87
N HIS A 98 -15.03 8.68 7.61
CA HIS A 98 -15.85 9.89 7.71
C HIS A 98 -15.34 10.89 8.76
N ARG A 99 -14.46 10.45 9.66
CA ARG A 99 -13.99 11.21 10.84
C ARG A 99 -12.56 11.71 10.70
N VAL A 100 -11.71 11.01 9.93
CA VAL A 100 -10.27 11.27 9.81
C VAL A 100 -9.88 11.45 8.35
N ARG A 101 -8.90 12.32 8.08
CA ARG A 101 -8.29 12.50 6.76
C ARG A 101 -7.79 11.14 6.23
N ALA A 102 -8.22 10.74 5.04
CA ALA A 102 -7.88 9.46 4.42
C ALA A 102 -6.36 9.18 4.42
N ASP A 103 -5.56 10.23 4.21
CA ASP A 103 -4.10 10.13 4.18
C ASP A 103 -3.49 9.74 5.54
N LEU A 104 -4.04 10.22 6.66
CA LEU A 104 -3.58 9.84 8.00
C LEU A 104 -3.94 8.39 8.31
N SER A 105 -5.13 7.94 7.89
CA SER A 105 -5.54 6.54 8.02
C SER A 105 -4.61 5.61 7.25
N ILE A 106 -4.22 5.97 6.02
CA ILE A 106 -3.24 5.23 5.22
C ILE A 106 -1.88 5.23 5.92
N LEU A 107 -1.41 6.37 6.42
CA LEU A 107 -0.12 6.48 7.10
C LEU A 107 -0.05 5.55 8.32
N ILE A 108 -1.07 5.56 9.18
CA ILE A 108 -1.14 4.71 10.37
C ILE A 108 -1.22 3.24 9.96
N ALA A 109 -2.05 2.89 8.98
CA ALA A 109 -2.21 1.52 8.52
C ALA A 109 -0.93 0.94 7.89
N VAL A 110 -0.23 1.72 7.07
CA VAL A 110 1.06 1.31 6.49
C VAL A 110 2.14 1.23 7.57
N ALA A 111 2.12 2.09 8.58
CA ALA A 111 3.05 2.02 9.71
C ALA A 111 2.83 0.74 10.53
N LEU A 112 1.58 0.35 10.77
CA LEU A 112 1.24 -0.92 11.40
C LEU A 112 1.67 -2.11 10.52
N ALA A 113 1.41 -2.06 9.21
CA ALA A 113 1.82 -3.11 8.29
C ALA A 113 3.35 -3.25 8.19
N CYS A 114 4.10 -2.16 8.38
CA CYS A 114 5.57 -2.17 8.40
C CYS A 114 6.14 -3.00 9.57
N LEU A 115 5.38 -3.14 10.67
CA LEU A 115 5.79 -3.97 11.81
C LEU A 115 5.79 -5.47 11.45
N SER A 116 5.00 -5.91 10.48
CA SER A 116 4.97 -7.30 10.03
C SER A 116 6.32 -7.80 9.50
N PRO A 117 6.90 -7.21 8.42
CA PRO A 117 8.20 -7.62 7.93
C PRO A 117 9.32 -7.33 8.93
N LEU A 118 9.18 -6.32 9.80
CA LEU A 118 10.16 -6.07 10.87
C LEU A 118 10.20 -7.21 11.88
N LEU A 119 9.04 -7.67 12.35
CA LEU A 119 8.91 -8.81 13.25
C LEU A 119 9.49 -10.07 12.59
N MET A 120 9.15 -10.34 11.34
CA MET A 120 9.69 -11.49 10.59
C MET A 120 11.19 -11.40 10.30
N ALA A 121 11.74 -10.19 10.13
CA ALA A 121 13.18 -9.99 9.97
C ALA A 121 13.98 -10.33 11.25
N ILE A 122 13.38 -10.15 12.42
CA ILE A 122 14.01 -10.41 13.72
C ILE A 122 13.75 -11.85 14.19
N ALA A 123 12.61 -12.43 13.80
CA ALA A 123 12.13 -13.74 14.24
C ALA A 123 13.23 -14.83 14.23
N ASP A 124 13.36 -15.52 15.37
CA ASP A 124 14.19 -16.70 15.53
C ASP A 124 13.33 -17.97 15.38
N PRO A 125 13.79 -19.02 14.66
CA PRO A 125 13.06 -20.28 14.53
C PRO A 125 12.71 -20.95 15.85
N ALA A 126 13.49 -20.70 16.92
CA ALA A 126 13.28 -21.27 18.25
C ALA A 126 12.15 -20.60 19.04
N TRP A 127 11.65 -19.43 18.59
CA TRP A 127 10.61 -18.70 19.31
C TRP A 127 9.21 -19.26 19.07
N SER A 128 8.35 -19.11 20.08
CA SER A 128 6.96 -19.53 19.98
C SER A 128 6.18 -18.65 18.99
N TYR A 129 5.22 -19.27 18.30
CA TYR A 129 4.33 -18.65 17.32
C TYR A 129 3.69 -17.34 17.80
N TRP A 130 3.28 -17.30 19.07
CA TRP A 130 2.56 -16.18 19.67
C TRP A 130 3.41 -14.91 19.87
N ILE A 131 4.73 -15.05 19.91
CA ILE A 131 5.62 -13.91 20.19
C ILE A 131 5.76 -13.03 18.96
N CYS A 132 5.82 -13.64 17.76
CA CYS A 132 6.25 -12.93 16.56
C CYS A 132 5.34 -13.20 15.35
N VAL A 133 5.16 -14.48 14.98
CA VAL A 133 4.44 -14.88 13.75
C VAL A 133 2.97 -14.46 13.81
N PHE A 134 2.30 -14.63 14.94
CA PHE A 134 0.91 -14.21 15.12
C PHE A 134 0.73 -12.71 14.86
N TRP A 135 1.54 -11.87 15.51
CA TRP A 135 1.46 -10.42 15.37
C TRP A 135 1.86 -9.95 13.97
N ALA A 136 2.88 -10.58 13.37
CA ALA A 136 3.28 -10.25 12.01
C ALA A 136 2.14 -10.52 11.02
N MET A 137 1.53 -11.71 11.05
CA MET A 137 0.44 -12.06 10.15
C MET A 137 -0.79 -11.18 10.37
N PHE A 138 -1.13 -10.90 11.63
CA PHE A 138 -2.25 -10.02 11.97
C PHE A 138 -2.06 -8.59 11.43
N MET A 139 -0.85 -8.03 11.55
CA MET A 139 -0.57 -6.65 11.14
C MET A 139 -0.34 -6.50 9.64
N ASN A 140 0.08 -7.56 8.94
CA ASN A 140 0.38 -7.55 7.51
C ASN A 140 -0.80 -7.06 6.66
N ALA A 141 -1.99 -7.63 6.89
CA ALA A 141 -3.18 -7.36 6.09
C ALA A 141 -3.74 -5.94 6.29
N ILE A 142 -3.47 -5.30 7.44
CA ILE A 142 -4.09 -4.02 7.82
C ILE A 142 -3.78 -2.92 6.80
N GLY A 143 -2.53 -2.83 6.34
CA GLY A 143 -2.10 -1.78 5.41
C GLY A 143 -2.73 -1.90 4.02
N ALA A 144 -2.71 -3.11 3.45
CA ALA A 144 -3.27 -3.36 2.11
C ALA A 144 -4.79 -3.18 2.08
N ASP A 145 -5.49 -3.67 3.09
CA ASP A 145 -6.95 -3.62 3.19
C ASP A 145 -7.47 -2.21 3.45
N THR A 146 -6.82 -1.45 4.34
CA THR A 146 -7.15 -0.04 4.56
C THR A 146 -6.99 0.77 3.27
N LEU A 147 -5.89 0.55 2.54
CA LEU A 147 -5.64 1.22 1.28
C LEU A 147 -6.67 0.82 0.21
N PHE A 148 -7.07 -0.46 0.17
CA PHE A 148 -8.12 -0.95 -0.71
C PHE A 148 -9.47 -0.29 -0.44
N THR A 149 -9.89 -0.25 0.82
CA THR A 149 -11.17 0.33 1.24
C THR A 149 -11.23 1.83 0.94
N ILE A 150 -10.17 2.57 1.28
CA ILE A 150 -10.08 4.00 0.98
C ILE A 150 -10.07 4.25 -0.53
N SER A 151 -9.29 3.48 -1.30
CA SER A 151 -9.24 3.64 -2.76
C SER A 151 -10.59 3.38 -3.42
N ASN A 152 -11.31 2.34 -2.97
CA ASN A 152 -12.65 2.06 -3.48
C ASN A 152 -13.63 3.20 -3.15
N LEU A 153 -13.61 3.72 -1.92
CA LEU A 153 -14.46 4.85 -1.53
C LEU A 153 -14.18 6.09 -2.39
N LEU A 154 -12.91 6.37 -2.65
CA LEU A 154 -12.47 7.46 -3.51
C LEU A 154 -12.92 7.26 -4.96
N ILE A 155 -12.82 6.04 -5.49
CA ILE A 155 -13.32 5.72 -6.83
C ILE A 155 -14.82 5.98 -6.92
N THR A 156 -15.59 5.55 -5.91
CA THR A 156 -17.04 5.74 -5.86
C THR A 156 -17.42 7.22 -5.73
N SER A 157 -16.65 8.03 -5.01
CA SER A 157 -16.95 9.47 -4.83
C SER A 157 -16.50 10.34 -6.00
N LEU A 158 -15.41 9.99 -6.68
CA LEU A 158 -14.80 10.80 -7.75
C LEU A 158 -15.33 10.48 -9.14
N PHE A 159 -15.80 9.25 -9.37
CA PHE A 159 -16.23 8.81 -10.70
C PHE A 159 -17.74 8.53 -10.77
N PRO A 160 -18.40 8.88 -11.89
CA PRO A 160 -19.78 8.47 -12.15
C PRO A 160 -19.89 6.94 -12.20
N ALA A 161 -21.05 6.38 -11.81
CA ALA A 161 -21.30 4.93 -11.74
C ALA A 161 -20.83 4.15 -12.99
N ARG A 162 -21.02 4.72 -14.19
CA ARG A 162 -20.59 4.10 -15.47
C ARG A 162 -19.07 3.93 -15.60
N LYS A 163 -18.28 4.78 -14.94
CA LYS A 163 -16.80 4.79 -15.00
C LYS A 163 -16.14 4.16 -13.77
N GLN A 164 -16.89 3.91 -12.70
CA GLN A 164 -16.36 3.29 -11.47
C GLN A 164 -15.76 1.90 -11.73
N ALA A 165 -16.39 1.09 -12.57
CA ALA A 165 -15.87 -0.24 -12.93
C ALA A 165 -14.50 -0.16 -13.64
N VAL A 166 -14.32 0.83 -14.52
CA VAL A 166 -13.05 1.03 -15.23
C VAL A 166 -11.96 1.49 -14.26
N ALA A 167 -12.27 2.45 -13.38
CA ALA A 167 -11.33 2.93 -12.37
C ALA A 167 -10.94 1.83 -11.37
N GLY A 168 -11.90 1.01 -10.92
CA GLY A 168 -11.63 -0.17 -10.08
C GLY A 168 -10.80 -1.23 -10.80
N GLY A 169 -11.02 -1.43 -12.10
CA GLY A 169 -10.19 -2.29 -12.94
C GLY A 169 -8.74 -1.82 -13.03
N VAL A 170 -8.52 -0.52 -13.25
CA VAL A 170 -7.17 0.08 -13.24
C VAL A 170 -6.49 -0.12 -11.88
N TYR A 171 -7.20 0.14 -10.78
CA TYR A 171 -6.68 -0.11 -9.44
C TYR A 171 -6.26 -1.57 -9.26
N ASN A 172 -7.12 -2.52 -9.66
CA ASN A 172 -6.83 -3.94 -9.51
C ASN A 172 -5.61 -4.36 -10.34
N THR A 173 -5.51 -3.88 -11.58
CA THR A 173 -4.35 -4.13 -12.44
C THR A 173 -3.06 -3.62 -11.78
N ILE A 174 -3.06 -2.40 -11.24
CA ILE A 174 -1.89 -1.85 -10.52
C ILE A 174 -1.53 -2.71 -9.31
N ALA A 175 -2.53 -3.12 -8.52
CA ALA A 175 -2.31 -3.99 -7.37
C ALA A 175 -1.72 -5.35 -7.78
N GLN A 176 -2.22 -5.97 -8.86
CA GLN A 176 -1.72 -7.26 -9.34
C GLN A 176 -0.29 -7.17 -9.91
N ILE A 177 0.01 -6.11 -10.66
CA ILE A 177 1.39 -5.87 -11.12
C ILE A 177 2.30 -5.64 -9.89
N GLY A 178 1.84 -4.86 -8.91
CA GLY A 178 2.55 -4.63 -7.65
C GLY A 178 2.86 -5.93 -6.91
N LYS A 179 1.86 -6.83 -6.76
CA LYS A 179 2.05 -8.16 -6.18
C LYS A 179 3.13 -8.97 -6.91
N SER A 180 3.02 -9.07 -8.23
CA SER A 180 3.95 -9.85 -9.05
C SER A 180 5.38 -9.32 -8.94
N VAL A 181 5.56 -8.01 -9.05
CA VAL A 181 6.88 -7.35 -8.93
C VAL A 181 7.43 -7.47 -7.51
N GLY A 182 6.59 -7.30 -6.48
CA GLY A 182 6.98 -7.46 -5.08
C GLY A 182 7.46 -8.87 -4.76
N LEU A 183 6.72 -9.89 -5.21
CA LEU A 183 7.08 -11.29 -5.06
C LEU A 183 8.37 -11.64 -5.81
N ALA A 184 8.49 -11.23 -7.07
CA ALA A 184 9.67 -11.52 -7.88
C ALA A 184 10.93 -10.84 -7.33
N SER A 185 10.83 -9.56 -6.97
CA SER A 185 11.99 -8.80 -6.43
C SER A 185 12.43 -9.31 -5.06
N SER A 186 11.49 -9.55 -4.14
CA SER A 186 11.81 -10.10 -2.81
C SER A 186 12.37 -11.53 -2.89
N GLY A 187 11.83 -12.38 -3.77
CA GLY A 187 12.36 -13.71 -4.06
C GLY A 187 13.77 -13.67 -4.67
N ALA A 188 14.02 -12.73 -5.60
CA ALA A 188 15.35 -12.51 -6.15
C ALA A 188 16.36 -12.06 -5.08
N VAL A 189 15.96 -11.17 -4.16
CA VAL A 189 16.80 -10.78 -3.01
C VAL A 189 17.09 -11.99 -2.12
N ALA A 190 16.06 -12.77 -1.75
CA ALA A 190 16.23 -13.97 -0.93
C ALA A 190 17.20 -14.97 -1.57
N SER A 191 17.03 -15.24 -2.87
CA SER A 191 17.88 -16.17 -3.63
C SER A 191 19.31 -15.64 -3.77
N ALA A 192 19.50 -14.36 -4.10
CA ALA A 192 20.81 -13.75 -4.27
C ALA A 192 21.62 -13.75 -2.97
N VAL A 193 20.97 -13.49 -1.83
CA VAL A 193 21.63 -13.53 -0.51
C VAL A 193 21.93 -14.96 -0.09
N SER A 194 20.99 -15.90 -0.28
CA SER A 194 21.22 -17.32 0.00
C SER A 194 22.41 -17.87 -0.79
N ALA A 195 22.54 -17.50 -2.07
CA ALA A 195 23.62 -17.92 -2.95
C ALA A 195 25.00 -17.32 -2.60
N ARG A 196 25.03 -16.20 -1.87
CA ARG A 196 26.25 -15.53 -1.37
C ARG A 196 26.68 -16.00 0.02
N SER A 197 25.86 -16.80 0.71
CA SER A 197 26.20 -17.33 2.02
C SER A 197 27.48 -18.19 1.93
N SER A 198 28.33 -18.10 2.97
CA SER A 198 29.65 -18.74 3.02
C SER A 198 29.63 -20.28 3.23
N LEU A 199 28.43 -20.87 3.26
CA LEU A 199 28.23 -22.30 3.46
C LEU A 199 28.42 -23.06 2.14
N ALA A 200 29.15 -24.18 2.17
CA ALA A 200 29.39 -25.03 1.01
C ALA A 200 28.09 -25.62 0.42
N GLU A 201 27.04 -25.74 1.25
CA GLU A 201 25.74 -26.28 0.89
C GLU A 201 24.70 -25.14 0.83
N LYS A 202 24.51 -24.59 -0.37
CA LYS A 202 23.64 -23.41 -0.62
C LYS A 202 22.14 -23.67 -0.39
N GLU A 203 21.75 -24.92 -0.20
CA GLU A 203 20.39 -25.35 0.17
C GLU A 203 20.25 -25.64 1.67
N SER A 204 21.30 -25.39 2.48
CA SER A 204 21.21 -25.57 3.92
C SER A 204 20.12 -24.65 4.50
N PRO A 205 19.27 -25.13 5.44
CA PRO A 205 18.21 -24.34 6.06
C PRO A 205 18.70 -23.01 6.65
N ILE A 206 19.95 -22.97 7.11
CA ILE A 206 20.60 -21.78 7.69
C ILE A 206 20.90 -20.72 6.60
N ALA A 207 21.35 -21.14 5.43
CA ALA A 207 21.62 -20.26 4.29
C ALA A 207 20.34 -19.62 3.74
N LEU A 208 19.26 -20.41 3.64
CA LEU A 208 17.93 -19.93 3.22
C LEU A 208 17.34 -18.94 4.23
N LEU A 209 17.56 -19.17 5.53
CA LEU A 209 17.15 -18.28 6.61
C LEU A 209 17.78 -16.88 6.48
N GLU A 210 19.07 -16.82 6.17
CA GLU A 210 19.77 -15.55 5.95
C GLU A 210 19.19 -14.79 4.75
N GLY A 211 18.88 -15.51 3.67
CA GLY A 211 18.19 -14.96 2.51
C GLY A 211 16.80 -14.42 2.82
N TYR A 212 15.99 -15.17 3.57
CA TYR A 212 14.65 -14.73 3.97
C TYR A 212 14.70 -13.51 4.89
N ARG A 213 15.62 -13.46 5.87
CA ARG A 213 15.81 -12.29 6.74
C ARG A 213 16.17 -11.05 5.93
N ALA A 214 17.07 -11.17 4.95
CA ALA A 214 17.42 -10.06 4.07
C ALA A 214 16.22 -9.61 3.21
N ALA A 215 15.41 -10.56 2.72
CA ALA A 215 14.20 -10.24 1.97
C ALA A 215 13.11 -9.58 2.84
N PHE A 216 13.00 -9.94 4.12
CA PHE A 216 12.12 -9.24 5.07
C PHE A 216 12.59 -7.81 5.33
N TRP A 217 13.90 -7.58 5.48
CA TRP A 217 14.45 -6.22 5.54
C TRP A 217 14.15 -5.42 4.27
N TYR A 218 14.25 -6.04 3.09
CA TYR A 218 13.83 -5.42 1.84
C TYR A 218 12.35 -5.03 1.86
N CYS A 219 11.44 -5.94 2.26
CA CYS A 219 10.01 -5.62 2.41
C CYS A 219 9.76 -4.50 3.42
N PHE A 220 10.49 -4.46 4.54
CA PHE A 220 10.43 -3.37 5.52
C PHE A 220 10.83 -2.03 4.87
N THR A 221 11.91 -1.99 4.10
CA THR A 221 12.31 -0.77 3.39
C THR A 221 11.27 -0.32 2.37
N LEU A 222 10.60 -1.24 1.67
CA LEU A 222 9.51 -0.91 0.76
C LEU A 222 8.34 -0.24 1.49
N HIS A 223 7.92 -0.76 2.65
CA HIS A 223 6.92 -0.10 3.48
C HIS A 223 7.40 1.28 3.99
N GLY A 224 8.67 1.40 4.38
CA GLY A 224 9.27 2.68 4.76
C GLY A 224 9.28 3.71 3.62
N VAL A 225 9.57 3.29 2.39
CA VAL A 225 9.48 4.13 1.19
C VAL A 225 8.04 4.57 0.96
N THR A 226 7.06 3.68 1.12
CA THR A 226 5.64 4.08 1.04
C THR A 226 5.30 5.14 2.09
N LEU A 227 5.69 4.96 3.35
CA LEU A 227 5.47 5.96 4.40
C LEU A 227 6.07 7.31 4.00
N PHE A 228 7.30 7.32 3.48
CA PHE A 228 7.94 8.54 3.01
C PHE A 228 7.19 9.18 1.84
N VAL A 229 6.74 8.41 0.86
CA VAL A 229 5.94 8.89 -0.29
C VAL A 229 4.61 9.46 0.20
N THR A 230 3.93 8.81 1.14
CA THR A 230 2.68 9.29 1.73
C THR A 230 2.88 10.61 2.48
N VAL A 231 3.92 10.72 3.32
CA VAL A 231 4.24 11.96 4.05
C VAL A 231 4.65 13.09 3.11
N TRP A 232 5.43 12.81 2.06
CA TRP A 232 5.83 13.82 1.08
C TRP A 232 4.63 14.30 0.24
N GLY A 233 3.76 13.37 -0.18
CA GLY A 233 2.52 13.69 -0.89
C GLY A 233 1.61 14.60 -0.06
N LEU A 234 1.50 14.32 1.24
CA LEU A 234 0.76 15.12 2.23
C LEU A 234 1.26 16.56 2.34
N ARG A 235 2.58 16.78 2.38
CA ARG A 235 3.17 18.13 2.51
C ARG A 235 2.88 19.03 1.32
N LYS A 236 2.60 18.47 0.14
CA LYS A 236 2.26 19.25 -1.06
C LYS A 236 0.81 19.72 -1.06
N ILE A 237 -0.11 19.02 -0.38
CA ILE A 237 -1.55 19.35 -0.39
C ILE A 237 -1.87 20.44 0.65
N ASP A 238 -1.27 20.39 1.84
CA ASP A 238 -1.48 21.43 2.88
C ASP A 238 -0.98 22.83 2.45
N LYS A 239 0.03 22.91 1.56
CA LYS A 239 0.54 24.20 1.08
C LYS A 239 -0.37 24.92 0.09
N VAL A 240 -1.43 24.28 -0.41
CA VAL A 240 -2.35 24.86 -1.40
C VAL A 240 -3.71 25.23 -0.78
N GLY A 241 -3.93 24.90 0.50
CA GLY A 241 -5.22 25.05 1.18
C GLY A 241 -5.37 26.25 2.12
N LEU A 242 -4.36 27.11 2.30
CA LEU A 242 -4.50 28.33 3.10
C LEU A 242 -5.29 29.38 2.32
N LYS A 243 -6.61 29.22 2.30
CA LYS A 243 -7.51 30.37 2.29
C LYS A 243 -7.15 31.19 3.53
N LYS A 244 -6.44 32.30 3.30
CA LYS A 244 -6.49 33.43 4.23
C LYS A 244 -7.93 33.92 4.20
N GLU A 245 -8.62 33.77 5.32
CA GLU A 245 -9.77 34.61 5.65
C GLU A 245 -9.36 36.09 5.61
#